data_AF-A0A7J9YQ91-F1
#
_entry.id   AF-A0A7J9YQ91-F1
#
_cell.length_a   1.000
_cell.length_b   1.000
_cell.length_c   1.000
_cell.angle_alpha   90.00
_cell.angle_beta   90.00
_cell.angle_gamma   90.00
#
_symmetry.space_group_name_H-M   'P 1'
#
loop_
_entity.id
_entity.type
_entity.pdbx_description
1 polymer ?
#
loop_
_entity_poly.entity_id
_entity_poly.type
_entity_poly.pdbx_seq_one_letter_code
_entity_poly.pdbx_strand_id
1 'polypeptide(L)'
;MDRDQLRGWLGDGLSLEQIGAIVGRDPSTVAYWLKKHGLVANGHAKHAAKGGLPRDELETLVRAGETLAVIAESFDVSMRTVRYWIERYELPRPHSVRRTAIERALEEGRRTLFLDCGIHGWTVFVLENSGRSRCRACRMERVAEWRRRTKAKLVAEAGGECRLCGYKRCQAALQFHHLDPSKKSFALSLRGVTRSIKELRAEAAKCALLCANCHAEVEGGFSQL
;
A
#
# COMPACT_ATOMS: atom_id res chain seq x y z
N MET A 1 -21.89 50.81 14.22
CA MET A 1 -20.57 50.20 14.48
C MET A 1 -19.54 51.05 13.77
N ASP A 2 -18.47 51.42 14.46
CA ASP A 2 -17.43 52.28 13.90
C ASP A 2 -16.41 51.49 13.07
N ARG A 3 -15.85 52.12 12.04
CA ARG A 3 -14.90 51.49 11.12
C ARG A 3 -13.57 51.19 11.78
N ASP A 4 -13.06 52.09 12.62
CA ASP A 4 -11.77 51.91 13.27
C ASP A 4 -11.82 50.84 14.35
N GLN A 5 -12.96 50.75 15.06
CA GLN A 5 -13.22 49.68 16.02
C GLN A 5 -13.27 48.29 15.36
N LEU A 6 -13.96 48.15 14.22
CA LEU A 6 -13.96 46.91 13.44
C LEU A 6 -12.59 46.56 12.89
N ARG A 7 -11.81 47.56 12.45
CA ARG A 7 -10.44 47.35 11.98
C ARG A 7 -9.52 46.89 13.11
N GLY A 8 -9.69 47.43 14.32
CA GLY A 8 -8.96 46.99 15.52
C GLY A 8 -9.20 45.52 15.83
N TRP A 9 -10.47 45.10 15.95
CA TRP A 9 -10.79 43.69 16.22
C TRP A 9 -10.33 42.73 15.13
N LEU A 10 -10.37 43.16 13.87
CA LEU A 10 -9.80 42.37 12.77
C LEU A 10 -8.27 42.30 12.87
N GLY A 11 -7.59 43.38 13.25
CA GLY A 11 -6.14 43.40 13.50
C GLY A 11 -5.72 42.48 14.65
N ASP A 12 -6.55 42.37 15.67
CA ASP A 12 -6.38 41.46 16.81
C ASP A 12 -6.70 39.98 16.46
N GLY A 13 -7.11 39.70 15.21
CA GLY A 13 -7.34 38.35 14.70
C GLY A 13 -8.71 37.75 15.03
N LEU A 14 -9.67 38.54 15.53
CA LEU A 14 -10.98 38.02 15.92
C LEU A 14 -11.79 37.55 14.69
N SER A 15 -12.57 36.49 14.87
CA SER A 15 -13.57 36.00 13.90
C SER A 15 -14.87 36.81 13.97
N LEU A 16 -15.72 36.67 12.95
CA LEU A 16 -17.05 37.30 12.93
C LEU A 16 -17.94 36.85 14.09
N GLU A 17 -17.78 35.61 14.54
CA GLU A 17 -18.52 35.04 15.68
C GLU A 17 -18.08 35.67 17.00
N GLN A 18 -16.78 35.87 17.19
CA GLN A 18 -16.23 36.52 18.37
C GLN A 18 -16.61 37.99 18.42
N ILE A 19 -16.53 38.70 17.29
CA ILE A 19 -16.97 40.10 17.20
C ILE A 19 -18.48 40.20 17.46
N GLY A 20 -19.28 39.26 16.93
CA GLY A 20 -20.72 39.18 17.17
C GLY A 20 -21.05 39.00 18.65
N ALA A 21 -20.32 38.12 19.34
CA ALA A 21 -20.49 37.90 20.78
C ALA A 21 -20.14 39.15 21.61
N ILE A 22 -19.07 39.88 21.27
CA ILE A 22 -18.66 41.11 21.96
C ILE A 22 -19.72 42.20 21.85
N VAL A 23 -20.34 42.32 20.68
CA VAL A 23 -21.27 43.42 20.37
C VAL A 23 -22.74 43.02 20.53
N GLY A 24 -23.00 41.78 20.95
CA GLY A 24 -24.34 41.22 21.14
C GLY A 24 -25.16 41.13 19.86
N ARG A 25 -24.53 40.83 18.72
CA ARG A 25 -25.19 40.73 17.40
C ARG A 25 -24.80 39.46 16.66
N ASP A 26 -25.68 39.06 15.76
CA ASP A 26 -25.44 37.93 14.87
C ASP A 26 -24.22 38.19 13.96
N PRO A 27 -23.38 37.16 13.68
CA PRO A 27 -22.22 37.29 12.79
C PRO A 27 -22.55 37.85 11.40
N SER A 28 -23.78 37.62 10.91
CA SER A 28 -24.28 38.19 9.64
C SER A 28 -24.41 39.71 9.69
N THR A 29 -24.74 40.26 10.86
CA THR A 29 -24.78 41.71 11.09
C THR A 29 -23.38 42.30 11.09
N VAL A 30 -22.41 41.58 11.65
CA VAL A 30 -20.99 41.97 11.63
C VAL A 30 -20.46 41.95 10.19
N ALA A 31 -20.76 40.89 9.43
CA ALA A 31 -20.41 40.78 8.01
C ALA A 31 -20.99 41.93 7.18
N TYR A 32 -22.23 42.33 7.46
CA TYR A 32 -22.85 43.49 6.82
C TYR A 32 -22.09 44.80 7.12
N TRP A 33 -21.66 45.02 8.37
CA TRP A 33 -20.85 46.19 8.71
C TRP A 33 -19.48 46.19 8.03
N LEU A 34 -18.80 45.04 7.99
CA LEU A 34 -17.53 44.93 7.26
C LEU A 34 -17.70 45.29 5.79
N LYS A 35 -18.74 44.76 5.13
CA LYS A 35 -19.08 45.08 3.74
C LYS A 35 -19.37 46.58 3.56
N LYS A 36 -20.15 47.18 4.46
CA LYS A 36 -20.47 48.62 4.43
C LYS A 36 -19.23 49.51 4.56
N HIS A 37 -18.20 49.05 5.27
CA HIS A 37 -16.96 49.79 5.50
C HIS A 37 -15.78 49.35 4.61
N GLY A 38 -16.01 48.45 3.66
CA GLY A 38 -14.97 47.94 2.75
C GLY A 38 -13.88 47.12 3.45
N LEU A 39 -14.20 46.47 4.57
CA LEU A 39 -13.28 45.63 5.34
C LEU A 39 -13.48 44.15 4.99
N VAL A 40 -12.40 43.37 5.06
CA VAL A 40 -12.41 41.93 4.76
C VAL A 40 -12.31 41.15 6.07
N ALA A 41 -13.15 40.13 6.23
CA ALA A 41 -13.14 39.28 7.42
C ALA A 41 -11.86 38.42 7.48
N ASN A 42 -11.37 38.19 8.70
CA ASN A 42 -10.29 37.24 8.93
C ASN A 42 -10.69 35.84 8.46
N GLY A 43 -9.80 35.18 7.72
CA GLY A 43 -10.07 33.85 7.14
C GLY A 43 -10.81 33.87 5.80
N HIS A 44 -11.09 35.02 5.18
CA HIS A 44 -11.66 35.09 3.83
C HIS A 44 -10.84 34.30 2.79
N ALA A 45 -9.51 34.25 2.95
CA ALA A 45 -8.64 33.43 2.10
C ALA A 45 -8.86 31.91 2.25
N LYS A 46 -9.39 31.42 3.39
CA LYS A 46 -9.70 30.00 3.60
C LYS A 46 -10.83 29.48 2.70
N HIS A 47 -11.66 30.40 2.18
CA HIS A 47 -12.77 30.11 1.26
C HIS A 47 -12.55 30.68 -0.15
N ALA A 48 -11.35 31.19 -0.46
CA ALA A 48 -11.01 31.51 -1.84
C ALA A 48 -11.01 30.19 -2.65
N ALA A 49 -11.65 30.18 -3.80
CA ALA A 49 -11.59 29.03 -4.69
C ALA A 49 -10.12 28.77 -5.03
N LYS A 50 -9.54 27.68 -4.50
CA LYS A 50 -8.35 27.07 -5.13
C LYS A 50 -8.76 26.89 -6.60
N GLY A 51 -8.05 27.53 -7.53
CA GLY A 51 -8.37 27.49 -8.96
C GLY A 51 -8.54 26.06 -9.49
N GLY A 52 -9.06 25.92 -10.70
CA GLY A 52 -9.21 24.60 -11.31
C GLY A 52 -7.88 23.88 -11.50
N LEU A 53 -7.92 22.54 -11.55
CA LEU A 53 -6.73 21.75 -11.87
C LEU A 53 -6.29 22.06 -13.32
N PRO A 54 -4.99 22.26 -13.60
CA PRO A 54 -4.51 22.43 -14.96
C PRO A 54 -4.88 21.22 -15.82
N ARG A 55 -5.61 21.45 -16.91
CA ARG A 55 -6.13 20.38 -17.78
C ARG A 55 -5.01 19.49 -18.33
N ASP A 56 -3.93 20.10 -18.82
CA ASP A 56 -2.86 19.37 -19.53
C ASP A 56 -2.03 18.49 -18.58
N GLU A 57 -1.76 18.97 -17.37
CA GLU A 57 -1.09 18.18 -16.32
C GLU A 57 -1.98 17.03 -15.87
N LEU A 58 -3.27 17.29 -15.64
CA LEU A 58 -4.23 16.26 -15.28
C LEU A 58 -4.37 15.19 -16.38
N GLU A 59 -4.44 15.60 -17.65
CA GLU A 59 -4.51 14.70 -18.79
C GLU A 59 -3.26 13.81 -18.89
N THR A 60 -2.08 14.38 -18.64
CA THR A 60 -0.81 13.63 -18.65
C THR A 60 -0.81 12.51 -17.60
N LEU A 61 -1.19 12.81 -16.36
CA LEU A 61 -1.25 11.82 -15.29
C LEU A 61 -2.33 10.76 -15.54
N VAL A 62 -3.50 11.17 -16.04
CA VAL A 62 -4.58 10.25 -16.43
C VAL A 62 -4.12 9.28 -17.53
N ARG A 63 -3.44 9.79 -18.57
CA ARG A 63 -2.94 8.99 -19.69
C ARG A 63 -1.74 8.11 -19.32
N ALA A 64 -0.99 8.48 -18.30
CA ALA A 64 0.01 7.60 -17.68
C ALA A 64 -0.64 6.44 -16.90
N GLY A 65 -1.96 6.46 -16.68
CA GLY A 65 -2.70 5.43 -15.97
C GLY A 65 -2.53 5.49 -14.44
N GLU A 66 -2.19 6.68 -13.93
CA GLU A 66 -1.99 6.94 -12.50
C GLU A 66 -3.26 6.74 -11.69
N THR A 67 -3.16 6.33 -10.43
CA THR A 67 -4.37 6.16 -9.62
C THR A 67 -4.96 7.52 -9.22
N LEU A 68 -6.27 7.58 -8.97
CA LEU A 68 -6.91 8.80 -8.45
C LEU A 68 -6.27 9.30 -7.15
N ALA A 69 -5.69 8.39 -6.35
CA ALA A 69 -5.00 8.74 -5.11
C ALA A 69 -3.67 9.45 -5.39
N VAL A 70 -2.85 8.90 -6.30
CA VAL A 70 -1.59 9.53 -6.73
C VAL A 70 -1.86 10.89 -7.37
N ILE A 71 -2.85 10.98 -8.27
CA ILE A 71 -3.22 12.25 -8.89
C ILE A 71 -3.66 13.28 -7.83
N ALA A 72 -4.42 12.84 -6.82
CA ALA A 72 -4.88 13.71 -5.74
C ALA A 72 -3.73 14.24 -4.89
N GLU A 73 -2.75 13.39 -4.58
CA GLU A 73 -1.52 13.74 -3.86
C GLU A 73 -0.68 14.75 -4.66
N SER A 74 -0.47 14.52 -5.96
CA SER A 74 0.31 15.42 -6.83
C SER A 74 -0.23 16.85 -6.89
N PHE A 75 -1.55 17.03 -6.71
CA PHE A 75 -2.20 18.34 -6.76
C PHE A 75 -2.59 18.89 -5.38
N ASP A 76 -2.29 18.20 -4.28
CA ASP A 76 -2.75 18.56 -2.92
C ASP A 76 -4.27 18.82 -2.86
N VAL A 77 -5.05 17.89 -3.43
CA VAL A 77 -6.51 17.95 -3.46
C VAL A 77 -7.13 16.61 -3.05
N SER A 78 -8.45 16.60 -2.87
CA SER A 78 -9.17 15.35 -2.65
C SER A 78 -9.31 14.53 -3.94
N MET A 79 -9.39 13.20 -3.81
CA MET A 79 -9.75 12.32 -4.94
C MET A 79 -11.08 12.69 -5.59
N ARG A 80 -12.00 13.33 -4.84
CA ARG A 80 -13.29 13.82 -5.35
C ARG A 80 -13.09 15.02 -6.27
N THR A 81 -12.18 15.93 -5.91
CA THR A 81 -11.80 17.08 -6.73
C THR A 81 -11.18 16.63 -8.05
N VAL A 82 -10.27 15.64 -7.99
CA VAL A 82 -9.69 15.04 -9.20
C VAL A 82 -10.79 14.45 -10.10
N ARG A 83 -11.70 13.66 -9.53
CA ARG A 83 -12.81 13.05 -10.28
C ARG A 83 -13.68 14.10 -10.97
N TYR A 84 -14.03 15.17 -10.25
CA TYR A 84 -14.81 16.28 -10.78
C TYR A 84 -14.16 16.88 -12.03
N TRP A 85 -12.84 17.15 -11.99
CA TRP A 85 -12.13 17.73 -13.13
C TRP A 85 -11.90 16.74 -14.27
N ILE A 86 -11.69 15.46 -14.00
CA ILE A 86 -11.64 14.41 -15.03
C ILE A 86 -12.97 14.37 -15.81
N GLU A 87 -14.10 14.38 -15.10
CA GLU A 87 -15.44 14.38 -15.72
C GLU A 87 -15.69 15.68 -16.49
N ARG A 88 -15.38 16.84 -15.88
CA ARG A 88 -15.57 18.16 -16.50
C ARG A 88 -14.72 18.38 -17.75
N TYR A 89 -13.53 17.79 -17.81
CA TYR A 89 -12.65 17.86 -18.97
C TYR A 89 -12.81 16.67 -19.93
N GLU A 90 -13.78 15.79 -19.68
CA GLU A 90 -14.09 14.61 -20.49
C GLU A 90 -12.85 13.70 -20.70
N LEU A 91 -11.99 13.63 -19.68
CA LEU A 91 -10.80 12.81 -19.70
C LEU A 91 -11.17 11.34 -19.41
N PRO A 92 -10.42 10.36 -19.97
CA PRO A 92 -10.67 8.96 -19.68
C PRO A 92 -10.43 8.66 -18.20
N ARG A 93 -11.05 7.60 -17.66
CA ARG A 93 -10.75 7.20 -16.28
C ARG A 93 -9.35 6.58 -16.24
N PRO A 94 -8.51 6.88 -15.23
CA PRO A 94 -7.17 6.30 -15.22
C PRO A 94 -7.14 4.77 -15.20
N HIS A 95 -8.10 4.14 -14.50
CA HIS A 95 -8.24 2.68 -14.53
C HIS A 95 -8.60 2.14 -15.93
N SER A 96 -9.39 2.85 -16.74
CA SER A 96 -9.67 2.41 -18.11
C SER A 96 -8.41 2.49 -18.98
N VAL A 97 -7.61 3.56 -18.85
CA VAL A 97 -6.32 3.68 -19.55
C VAL A 97 -5.39 2.52 -19.19
N ARG A 98 -5.25 2.22 -17.89
CA ARG A 98 -4.44 1.09 -17.41
C ARG A 98 -4.94 -0.25 -17.95
N ARG A 99 -6.26 -0.46 -18.01
CA ARG A 99 -6.87 -1.68 -18.57
C ARG A 99 -6.55 -1.80 -20.06
N THR A 100 -6.73 -0.75 -20.84
CA THR A 100 -6.40 -0.73 -22.28
C THR A 100 -4.92 -1.05 -22.53
N ALA A 101 -4.01 -0.52 -21.70
CA ALA A 101 -2.59 -0.85 -21.78
C ALA A 101 -2.30 -2.34 -21.53
N ILE A 102 -3.02 -2.96 -20.58
CA ILE A 102 -2.90 -4.40 -20.28
C ILE A 102 -3.46 -5.25 -21.43
N GLU A 103 -4.63 -4.90 -21.95
CA GLU A 103 -5.30 -5.60 -23.06
C GLU A 103 -4.41 -5.59 -24.30
N ARG A 104 -3.93 -4.41 -24.70
CA ARG A 104 -2.99 -4.25 -25.82
C ARG A 104 -1.73 -5.09 -25.64
N ALA A 105 -1.15 -5.11 -24.44
CA ALA A 105 0.04 -5.90 -24.18
C ALA A 105 -0.23 -7.40 -24.33
N LEU A 106 -1.40 -7.89 -23.89
CA LEU A 106 -1.80 -9.29 -24.07
C LEU A 106 -2.04 -9.64 -25.54
N GLU A 107 -2.67 -8.76 -26.32
CA GLU A 107 -2.86 -8.90 -27.77
C GLU A 107 -1.53 -8.98 -28.52
N GLU A 108 -0.56 -8.16 -28.10
CA GLU A 108 0.83 -8.18 -28.61
C GLU A 108 1.66 -9.37 -28.08
N GLY A 109 1.05 -10.30 -27.33
CA GLY A 109 1.71 -11.48 -26.77
C GLY A 109 2.65 -11.20 -25.58
N ARG A 110 2.71 -9.97 -25.08
CA ARG A 110 3.52 -9.58 -23.94
C ARG A 110 2.91 -10.11 -22.65
N ARG A 111 3.74 -10.67 -21.78
CA ARG A 111 3.33 -11.21 -20.46
C ARG A 111 3.76 -10.35 -19.28
N THR A 112 4.43 -9.25 -19.58
CA THR A 112 4.90 -8.31 -18.58
C THR A 112 4.71 -6.89 -19.07
N LEU A 113 4.43 -5.98 -18.13
CA LEU A 113 4.34 -4.55 -18.40
C LEU A 113 4.94 -3.75 -17.25
N PHE A 114 5.44 -2.56 -17.52
CA PHE A 114 5.98 -1.66 -16.49
C PHE A 114 4.88 -0.67 -16.08
N LEU A 115 4.44 -0.76 -14.82
CA LEU A 115 3.34 0.06 -14.29
C LEU A 115 3.70 0.55 -12.90
N ASP A 116 3.07 1.65 -12.48
CA ASP A 116 3.11 2.06 -11.09
C ASP A 116 2.32 1.08 -10.19
N CYS A 117 2.93 0.77 -9.05
CA CYS A 117 2.37 0.03 -7.94
C CYS A 117 2.41 0.92 -6.71
N GLY A 118 1.27 1.17 -6.06
CA GLY A 118 1.21 2.02 -4.86
C GLY A 118 2.01 1.53 -3.63
N ILE A 119 2.75 0.42 -3.73
CA ILE A 119 3.68 -0.06 -2.70
C ILE A 119 5.13 -0.03 -3.21
N HIS A 120 5.35 -0.40 -4.47
CA HIS A 120 6.69 -0.62 -5.05
C HIS A 120 7.09 0.42 -6.11
N GLY A 121 6.26 1.45 -6.31
CA GLY A 121 6.39 2.40 -7.40
C GLY A 121 6.33 1.73 -8.77
N TRP A 122 6.99 2.34 -9.74
CA TRP A 122 7.15 1.81 -11.09
C TRP A 122 7.92 0.48 -11.10
N THR A 123 7.23 -0.59 -11.48
CA THR A 123 7.79 -1.94 -11.45
C THR A 123 7.16 -2.86 -12.48
N VAL A 124 7.69 -4.07 -12.60
CA VAL A 124 7.18 -5.09 -13.52
C VAL A 124 5.91 -5.72 -12.97
N PHE A 125 4.85 -5.66 -13.76
CA PHE A 125 3.62 -6.41 -13.57
C PHE A 125 3.62 -7.64 -14.47
N VAL A 126 3.18 -8.78 -13.92
CA VAL A 126 2.92 -10.01 -14.68
C VAL A 126 1.46 -9.99 -15.12
N LEU A 127 1.22 -10.32 -16.38
CA LEU A 127 -0.11 -10.37 -16.99
C LEU A 127 -0.59 -11.82 -17.09
N GLU A 128 -1.72 -12.12 -16.46
CA GLU A 128 -2.38 -13.42 -16.53
C GLU A 128 -3.29 -13.48 -17.76
N ASN A 129 -3.52 -14.69 -18.30
CA ASN A 129 -4.45 -14.91 -19.42
C ASN A 129 -5.87 -14.41 -19.12
N SER A 130 -6.25 -14.32 -17.84
CA SER A 130 -7.56 -13.79 -17.42
C SER A 130 -7.67 -12.26 -17.48
N GLY A 131 -6.68 -11.55 -18.05
CA GLY A 131 -6.62 -10.09 -18.07
C GLY A 131 -6.21 -9.45 -16.73
N ARG A 132 -5.87 -10.26 -15.72
CA ARG A 132 -5.42 -9.75 -14.42
C ARG A 132 -3.96 -9.38 -14.49
N SER A 133 -3.60 -8.22 -13.94
CA SER A 133 -2.20 -7.82 -13.76
C SER A 133 -1.84 -7.86 -12.28
N ARG A 134 -0.62 -8.31 -11.98
CA ARG A 134 -0.08 -8.38 -10.61
C ARG A 134 1.33 -7.85 -10.58
N CYS A 135 1.61 -6.92 -9.67
CA CYS A 135 2.98 -6.49 -9.39
C CYS A 135 3.83 -7.72 -9.01
N ARG A 136 4.97 -7.89 -9.69
CA ARG A 136 5.87 -9.03 -9.48
C ARG A 136 6.46 -9.01 -8.07
N ALA A 137 6.86 -7.84 -7.58
CA ALA A 137 7.40 -7.66 -6.23
C ALA A 137 6.36 -8.03 -5.16
N CYS A 138 5.16 -7.44 -5.21
CA CYS A 138 4.02 -7.80 -4.34
C CYS A 138 3.75 -9.32 -4.32
N ARG A 139 3.78 -9.97 -5.50
CA ARG A 139 3.55 -11.41 -5.61
C ARG A 139 4.67 -12.21 -4.92
N MET A 140 5.93 -11.83 -5.13
CA MET A 140 7.08 -12.48 -4.51
C MET A 140 7.08 -12.33 -2.99
N GLU A 141 6.79 -11.13 -2.49
CA GLU A 141 6.69 -10.84 -1.06
C GLU A 141 5.61 -11.67 -0.38
N ARG A 142 4.42 -11.78 -1.00
CA ARG A 142 3.33 -12.62 -0.48
C ARG A 142 3.71 -14.09 -0.39
N VAL A 143 4.44 -14.61 -1.39
CA VAL A 143 4.95 -15.99 -1.36
C VAL A 143 5.99 -16.15 -0.25
N ALA A 144 6.93 -15.21 -0.12
CA ALA A 144 7.95 -15.25 0.92
C ALA A 144 7.34 -15.15 2.34
N GLU A 145 6.33 -14.32 2.53
CA GLU A 145 5.58 -14.20 3.77
C GLU A 145 4.82 -15.49 4.10
N TRP A 146 4.09 -16.06 3.15
CA TRP A 146 3.40 -17.34 3.34
C TRP A 146 4.37 -18.46 3.74
N ARG A 147 5.55 -18.53 3.10
CA ARG A 147 6.61 -19.49 3.46
C ARG A 147 7.13 -19.27 4.87
N ARG A 148 7.39 -18.03 5.28
CA ARG A 148 7.85 -17.69 6.64
C ARG A 148 6.83 -18.12 7.68
N ARG A 149 5.56 -17.73 7.51
CA ARG A 149 4.46 -18.08 8.42
C ARG A 149 4.24 -19.58 8.51
N THR A 150 4.29 -20.27 7.37
CA THR A 150 4.10 -21.72 7.31
C THR A 150 5.27 -22.47 7.94
N LYS A 151 6.52 -22.05 7.66
CA LYS A 151 7.71 -22.62 8.30
C LYS A 151 7.63 -22.47 9.82
N ALA A 152 7.30 -21.27 10.31
CA ALA A 152 7.16 -21.01 11.74
C ALA A 152 6.14 -21.96 12.39
N LYS A 153 5.01 -22.20 11.71
CA LYS A 153 3.98 -23.15 12.17
C LYS A 153 4.50 -24.58 12.26
N LEU A 154 5.15 -25.07 11.20
CA LEU A 154 5.71 -26.44 11.20
C LEU A 154 6.81 -26.61 12.25
N VAL A 155 7.66 -25.60 12.42
CA VAL A 155 8.72 -25.60 13.45
C VAL A 155 8.11 -25.70 14.84
N ALA A 156 7.07 -24.91 15.14
CA ALA A 156 6.37 -24.97 16.42
C ALA A 156 5.71 -26.34 16.65
N GLU A 157 5.07 -26.90 15.61
CA GLU A 157 4.45 -28.24 15.66
C GLU A 157 5.49 -29.36 15.86
N ALA A 158 6.75 -29.15 15.45
CA ALA A 158 7.86 -30.10 15.59
C ALA A 158 8.72 -29.87 16.86
N GLY A 159 8.23 -29.09 17.83
CA GLY A 159 8.88 -28.88 19.13
C GLY A 159 9.70 -27.59 19.25
N GLY A 160 9.89 -26.84 18.16
CA GLY A 160 10.47 -25.49 18.18
C GLY A 160 11.97 -25.40 18.40
N GLU A 161 12.66 -26.51 18.59
CA GLU A 161 14.10 -26.57 18.87
C GLU A 161 14.80 -27.71 18.12
N CYS A 162 16.12 -27.59 17.96
CA CYS A 162 16.93 -28.65 17.37
C CYS A 162 16.89 -29.89 18.26
N ARG A 163 16.52 -31.04 17.69
CA ARG A 163 16.46 -32.32 18.41
C ARG A 163 17.81 -32.78 18.98
N LEU A 164 18.93 -32.36 18.37
CA LEU A 164 20.27 -32.78 18.81
C LEU A 164 20.90 -31.83 19.84
N CYS A 165 20.83 -30.51 19.62
CA CYS A 165 21.54 -29.54 20.46
C CYS A 165 20.64 -28.53 21.18
N GLY A 166 19.31 -28.64 21.06
CA GLY A 166 18.36 -27.74 21.72
C GLY A 166 18.34 -26.29 21.17
N TYR A 167 19.03 -26.01 20.06
CA TYR A 167 19.04 -24.68 19.46
C TYR A 167 17.62 -24.22 19.10
N LYS A 168 17.19 -23.06 19.63
CA LYS A 168 15.86 -22.47 19.39
C LYS A 168 15.82 -20.96 19.16
N ARG A 169 16.99 -20.32 19.01
CA ARG A 169 17.09 -18.85 18.93
C ARG A 169 16.55 -18.28 17.62
N CYS A 170 16.75 -18.98 16.51
CA CYS A 170 16.34 -18.52 15.18
C CYS A 170 15.65 -19.64 14.39
N GLN A 171 14.35 -19.50 14.17
CA GLN A 171 13.58 -20.48 13.38
C GLN A 171 14.06 -20.57 11.93
N ALA A 172 14.67 -19.51 11.38
CA ALA A 172 15.23 -19.55 10.03
C ALA A 172 16.40 -20.54 9.92
N ALA A 173 17.17 -20.72 10.99
CA ALA A 173 18.30 -21.65 11.08
C ALA A 173 17.88 -23.11 11.35
N LEU A 174 16.59 -23.36 11.63
CA LEU A 174 16.05 -24.71 11.78
C LEU A 174 15.63 -25.28 10.42
N GLN A 175 15.89 -26.57 10.22
CA GLN A 175 15.72 -27.33 8.99
C GLN A 175 15.08 -28.69 9.30
N PHE A 176 14.24 -29.16 8.37
CA PHE A 176 13.61 -30.47 8.46
C PHE A 176 14.49 -31.49 7.74
N HIS A 177 15.15 -32.34 8.52
CA HIS A 177 15.96 -33.45 8.05
C HIS A 177 15.09 -34.69 7.87
N HIS A 178 15.02 -35.26 6.67
CA HIS A 178 14.28 -36.51 6.45
C HIS A 178 14.96 -37.69 7.15
N LEU A 179 14.23 -38.40 8.01
CA LEU A 179 14.75 -39.59 8.70
C LEU A 179 15.05 -40.75 7.74
N ASP A 180 14.27 -40.84 6.67
CA ASP A 180 14.42 -41.82 5.61
C ASP A 180 14.34 -41.11 4.26
N PRO A 181 15.49 -40.88 3.58
CA PRO A 181 15.53 -40.22 2.29
C PRO A 181 14.68 -40.89 1.20
N SER A 182 14.42 -42.20 1.32
CA SER A 182 13.60 -42.97 0.36
C SER A 182 12.11 -42.70 0.47
N LYS A 183 11.63 -42.21 1.62
CA LYS A 183 10.21 -41.89 1.89
C LYS A 183 9.84 -40.43 1.61
N LYS A 184 10.81 -39.65 1.11
CA LYS A 184 10.66 -38.24 0.76
C LYS A 184 9.74 -38.07 -0.44
N SER A 185 8.70 -37.25 -0.27
CA SER A 185 7.85 -36.85 -1.40
C SER A 185 8.33 -35.53 -2.00
N PHE A 186 8.92 -34.64 -1.19
CA PHE A 186 9.50 -33.38 -1.66
C PHE A 186 10.42 -32.74 -0.59
N ALA A 187 11.26 -31.79 -1.00
CA ALA A 187 12.05 -31.01 -0.05
C ALA A 187 11.19 -29.91 0.59
N LEU A 188 11.07 -29.89 1.92
CA LEU A 188 10.41 -28.81 2.66
C LEU A 188 11.15 -27.47 2.54
N SER A 189 12.44 -27.50 2.19
CA SER A 189 13.34 -26.36 2.32
C SER A 189 13.69 -25.61 1.03
N LEU A 190 13.45 -26.12 -0.20
CA LEU A 190 14.21 -25.57 -1.35
C LEU A 190 13.51 -25.40 -2.70
N ARG A 191 12.32 -25.93 -2.95
CA ARG A 191 11.72 -25.79 -4.30
C ARG A 191 10.31 -25.27 -4.23
N GLY A 192 10.17 -23.95 -4.41
CA GLY A 192 9.27 -23.29 -5.36
C GLY A 192 7.76 -23.55 -5.35
N VAL A 193 7.29 -24.70 -4.87
CA VAL A 193 5.96 -25.25 -5.06
C VAL A 193 5.13 -24.88 -3.86
N THR A 194 4.09 -24.08 -4.09
CA THR A 194 3.08 -23.77 -3.09
C THR A 194 2.26 -25.03 -2.84
N ARG A 195 2.53 -25.72 -1.73
CA ARG A 195 1.78 -26.90 -1.29
C ARG A 195 0.78 -26.53 -0.21
N SER A 196 -0.27 -27.31 -0.07
CA SER A 196 -1.21 -27.11 1.04
C SER A 196 -0.49 -27.33 2.38
N ILE A 197 -0.96 -26.65 3.44
CA ILE A 197 -0.44 -26.88 4.79
C ILE A 197 -0.58 -28.35 5.23
N LYS A 198 -1.59 -29.05 4.72
CA LYS A 198 -1.83 -30.47 4.99
C LYS A 198 -0.71 -31.35 4.43
N GLU A 199 -0.34 -31.16 3.17
CA GLU A 199 0.80 -31.88 2.56
C GLU A 199 2.11 -31.55 3.27
N LEU A 200 2.33 -30.28 3.61
CA LEU A 200 3.54 -29.85 4.31
C LEU A 200 3.67 -30.49 5.70
N ARG A 201 2.57 -30.60 6.44
CA ARG A 201 2.53 -31.31 7.74
C ARG A 201 2.81 -32.79 7.59
N ALA A 202 2.19 -33.43 6.60
CA ALA A 202 2.40 -34.85 6.33
C ALA A 202 3.87 -35.16 6.00
N GLU A 203 4.54 -34.25 5.29
CA GLU A 203 5.98 -34.39 5.01
C GLU A 203 6.84 -34.05 6.24
N ALA A 204 6.50 -33.00 6.99
CA ALA A 204 7.23 -32.61 8.20
C ALA A 204 7.21 -33.71 9.28
N ALA A 205 6.13 -34.51 9.36
CA ALA A 205 6.04 -35.65 10.26
C ALA A 205 7.07 -36.76 9.98
N LYS A 206 7.67 -36.80 8.78
CA LYS A 206 8.73 -37.74 8.41
C LYS A 206 10.13 -37.21 8.71
N CYS A 207 10.23 -36.01 9.27
CA CYS A 207 11.48 -35.29 9.43
C CYS A 207 11.82 -35.06 10.91
N ALA A 208 13.11 -35.01 11.22
CA ALA A 208 13.63 -34.44 12.45
C ALA A 208 13.92 -32.95 12.26
N LEU A 209 13.59 -32.15 13.28
CA LEU A 209 13.91 -30.72 13.28
C LEU A 209 15.33 -30.52 13.81
N LEU A 210 16.23 -30.01 12.97
CA LEU A 210 17.65 -29.78 13.31
C LEU A 210 18.06 -28.34 13.01
N CYS A 211 19.04 -27.80 13.74
CA CYS A 211 19.70 -26.56 13.32
C CYS A 211 20.62 -26.82 12.13
N ALA A 212 20.98 -25.77 11.39
CA ALA A 212 21.81 -25.88 10.19
C ALA A 212 23.13 -26.65 10.40
N ASN A 213 23.77 -26.50 11.57
CA ASN A 213 25.01 -27.22 11.88
C ASN A 213 24.76 -28.71 12.13
N CYS A 214 23.84 -29.05 13.04
CA CYS A 214 23.50 -30.45 13.31
C CYS A 214 22.92 -31.16 12.08
N HIS A 215 22.18 -30.44 11.24
CA HIS A 215 21.71 -30.97 9.97
C HIS A 215 22.89 -31.35 9.05
N ALA A 216 23.87 -30.45 8.90
CA ALA A 216 25.06 -30.71 8.10
C ALA A 216 25.93 -31.84 8.68
N GLU A 217 26.05 -31.93 10.00
CA GLU A 217 26.76 -33.03 10.67
C GLU A 217 26.09 -34.38 10.42
N VAL A 218 24.75 -34.45 10.51
CA VAL A 218 24.00 -35.68 10.22
C VAL A 218 24.12 -36.06 8.74
N GLU A 219 24.00 -35.12 7.81
CA GLU A 219 24.23 -35.38 6.39
C GLU A 219 25.67 -35.83 6.09
N GLY A 220 26.65 -35.29 6.81
CA GLY A 220 28.06 -35.66 6.71
C GLY A 220 28.46 -36.92 7.49
N GLY A 221 27.54 -37.53 8.24
CA GLY A 221 27.82 -38.72 9.06
C GLY A 221 28.64 -38.47 10.34
N PHE A 222 28.80 -37.21 10.76
CA PHE A 222 29.51 -36.84 11.99
C PHE A 222 28.65 -36.99 13.26
N SER A 223 27.33 -36.94 13.11
CA SER A 223 26.34 -37.04 14.19
C SER A 223 25.20 -38.00 13.80
N GLN A 224 24.61 -38.70 14.79
CA GLN A 224 23.47 -39.60 14.60
C GLN A 224 22.21 -39.06 15.31
N LEU A 225 21.02 -39.45 14.83
CA LEU A 225 19.69 -38.91 15.20
C LEU A 225 18.87 -39.80 16.15
#